data_AF-A0A258QVG4-F1
#
_entry.id   AF-A0A258QVG4-F1
#
_cell.length_a   1.000
_cell.length_b   1.000
_cell.length_c   1.000
_cell.angle_alpha   90.00
_cell.angle_beta   90.00
_cell.angle_gamma   90.00
#
_symmetry.space_group_name_H-M   'P 1'
#
loop_
_entity.id
_entity.type
_entity.pdbx_description
1 polymer ?
#
loop_
_entity_poly.entity_id
_entity_poly.type
_entity_poly.pdbx_seq_one_letter_code
_entity_poly.pdbx_strand_id
1 'polypeptide(L)' 'CSGHDGTWGVKSEYFDKSMKIGKAVFRQMAEPQPDYVSSDCAIAARHILQGMGEGATAQKQHPITLMRIAYGLE' A
#
# COMPACT_ATOMS: atom_id res chain seq x y z
N CYS A 1 -0.68 7.65 7.43
CA CYS A 1 -1.05 6.41 8.15
C CYS A 1 -1.86 5.54 7.20
N SER A 2 -1.52 4.26 7.01
CA SER A 2 -2.32 3.36 6.17
C SER A 2 -3.49 2.73 6.92
N GLY A 3 -3.59 2.85 8.25
CA GLY A 3 -4.71 2.30 9.02
C GLY A 3 -4.58 0.83 9.38
N HIS A 4 -3.46 0.17 9.08
CA HIS A 4 -3.31 -1.27 9.31
C HIS A 4 -3.11 -1.67 10.79
N ASP A 5 -2.46 -0.82 11.59
CA ASP A 5 -2.15 -0.99 13.03
C ASP A 5 -1.97 -2.46 13.49
N GLY A 6 -0.86 -3.08 13.07
CA GLY A 6 -0.60 -4.50 13.30
C GLY A 6 -1.61 -5.40 12.57
N THR A 7 -2.42 -6.15 13.34
CA THR A 7 -3.48 -7.02 12.81
C THR A 7 -4.85 -6.35 12.77
N TRP A 8 -4.96 -5.12 13.29
CA TRP A 8 -6.25 -4.44 13.41
C TRP A 8 -6.91 -4.26 12.03
N GLY A 9 -6.12 -3.89 11.02
CA GLY A 9 -6.59 -3.69 9.65
C GLY A 9 -6.97 -4.95 8.87
N VAL A 10 -6.86 -6.14 9.47
CA VAL A 10 -7.33 -7.42 8.88
C VAL A 10 -8.43 -8.10 9.71
N LYS A 11 -8.79 -7.53 10.87
CA LYS A 11 -9.85 -8.08 11.73
C LYS A 11 -11.21 -7.62 11.25
N SER A 12 -12.17 -8.54 11.14
CA SER A 12 -13.53 -8.24 10.67
C SER A 12 -14.22 -7.16 11.49
N GLU A 13 -13.98 -7.07 12.81
CA GLU A 13 -14.62 -6.05 13.66
C GLU A 13 -14.11 -4.63 13.40
N TYR A 14 -12.96 -4.51 12.72
CA TYR A 14 -12.20 -3.27 12.60
C TYR A 14 -11.84 -2.89 11.16
N PHE A 15 -12.01 -3.81 10.22
CA PHE A 15 -11.65 -3.63 8.81
C PHE A 15 -12.26 -2.36 8.20
N ASP A 16 -13.55 -2.12 8.37
CA ASP A 16 -14.17 -0.91 7.80
C ASP A 16 -13.61 0.38 8.40
N LYS A 17 -13.25 0.33 9.70
CA LYS A 17 -12.62 1.46 10.38
C LYS A 17 -11.19 1.67 9.87
N SER A 18 -10.43 0.61 9.61
CA SER A 18 -9.07 0.71 9.05
C SER A 18 -9.07 1.30 7.66
N MET A 19 -9.98 0.83 6.81
CA MET A 19 -10.15 1.37 5.47
C MET A 19 -10.54 2.85 5.49
N LYS A 20 -11.41 3.26 6.44
CA LYS A 20 -11.77 4.67 6.63
C LYS A 20 -10.58 5.52 7.06
N ILE A 21 -9.73 5.05 7.96
CA ILE A 21 -8.52 5.76 8.41
C ILE A 21 -7.53 5.96 7.26
N GLY A 22 -7.29 4.90 6.47
CA GLY A 22 -6.31 4.94 5.36
C GLY A 22 -6.77 5.73 4.12
N LYS A 23 -8.06 6.09 4.02
CA LYS A 23 -8.67 6.67 2.81
C LYS A 23 -7.89 7.82 2.16
N ALA A 24 -7.35 8.75 2.96
CA ALA A 24 -6.58 9.87 2.44
C ALA A 24 -5.29 9.40 1.74
N VAL A 25 -4.57 8.45 2.35
CA VAL A 25 -3.35 7.86 1.78
C VAL A 25 -3.70 7.05 0.53
N PHE A 26 -4.75 6.24 0.57
CA PHE A 26 -5.14 5.41 -0.57
C PHE A 26 -5.43 6.26 -1.81
N ARG A 27 -6.17 7.36 -1.63
CA ARG A 27 -6.46 8.30 -2.73
C ARG A 27 -5.19 8.92 -3.29
N GLN A 28 -4.32 9.44 -2.44
CA GLN A 28 -3.06 10.08 -2.85
C GLN A 28 -2.11 9.12 -3.55
N MET A 29 -2.11 7.84 -3.15
CA MET A 29 -1.29 6.81 -3.79
C MET A 29 -1.88 6.33 -5.13
N ALA A 30 -3.21 6.35 -5.29
CA ALA A 30 -3.88 5.98 -6.54
C ALA A 30 -3.85 7.09 -7.60
N GLU A 31 -3.98 8.36 -7.19
CA GLU A 31 -4.10 9.52 -8.05
C GLU A 31 -3.01 9.65 -9.14
N PRO A 32 -1.71 9.43 -8.86
CA PRO A 32 -0.66 9.54 -9.87
C PRO A 32 -0.59 8.33 -10.82
N GLN A 33 -1.42 7.30 -10.64
CA GLN A 33 -1.38 6.04 -11.42
C GLN A 33 0.04 5.46 -11.52
N PRO A 34 0.69 5.16 -10.39
CA PRO A 34 2.11 4.80 -10.39
C PRO A 34 2.34 3.37 -10.86
N ASP A 35 3.51 3.12 -11.46
CA ASP A 35 3.95 1.75 -11.77
C ASP A 35 4.25 0.94 -10.50
N TYR A 36 4.68 1.62 -9.43
CA TYR A 36 5.09 1.00 -8.17
C TYR A 36 4.48 1.68 -6.95
N VAL A 37 4.09 0.87 -5.97
CA VAL A 37 3.76 1.31 -4.61
C VAL A 37 4.77 0.68 -3.65
N SER A 38 5.31 1.49 -2.74
CA SER A 38 6.35 1.04 -1.81
C SER A 38 6.10 1.44 -0.37
N SER A 39 6.48 0.53 0.54
CA SER A 39 6.65 0.78 1.96
C SER A 39 7.65 -0.24 2.50
N ASP A 40 8.47 0.21 3.44
CA ASP A 40 9.29 -0.63 4.32
C ASP A 40 8.44 -1.62 5.14
N CYS A 41 7.17 -1.30 5.40
CA CYS A 41 6.21 -2.17 6.04
C CYS A 41 5.37 -2.95 5.02
N ALA A 42 5.62 -4.26 4.89
CA ALA A 42 4.93 -5.11 3.91
C ALA A 42 3.40 -5.15 4.07
N ILE A 43 2.90 -5.06 5.31
CA ILE A 43 1.46 -5.02 5.62
C ILE A 43 0.85 -3.66 5.28
N ALA A 44 1.57 -2.55 5.50
CA ALA A 44 1.11 -1.23 5.11
C ALA A 44 0.99 -1.12 3.59
N ALA A 45 2.00 -1.59 2.83
CA ALA A 45 1.96 -1.57 1.37
C ALA A 45 0.78 -2.39 0.81
N ARG A 46 0.50 -3.56 1.39
CA ARG A 46 -0.65 -4.40 1.00
C ARG A 46 -1.99 -3.70 1.27
N HIS A 47 -2.11 -3.07 2.44
CA HIS A 47 -3.34 -2.40 2.84
C HIS A 47 -3.57 -1.10 2.02
N ILE A 48 -2.51 -0.39 1.65
CA ILE A 48 -2.57 0.74 0.71
C ILE A 48 -3.08 0.27 -0.64
N LEU A 49 -2.48 -0.78 -1.21
CA LEU A 49 -2.89 -1.30 -2.52
C LEU A 49 -4.34 -1.78 -2.51
N GLN A 50 -4.78 -2.43 -1.42
CA GLN A 50 -6.18 -2.82 -1.24
C GLN A 50 -7.11 -1.60 -1.22
N GLY A 51 -6.71 -0.53 -0.54
CA GLY A 51 -7.46 0.72 -0.46
C GLY A 51 -7.49 1.54 -1.75
N MET A 52 -6.51 1.37 -2.64
CA MET A 52 -6.51 1.98 -3.98
C MET A 52 -7.59 1.39 -4.89
N GLY A 53 -8.12 0.20 -4.56
CA GLY A 53 -9.22 -0.44 -5.27
C GLY A 53 -8.79 -1.30 -6.47
N GLU A 54 -9.75 -1.97 -7.10
CA GLU A 54 -9.52 -2.95 -8.17
C GLU A 54 -8.86 -2.39 -9.44
N GLY A 55 -8.96 -1.08 -9.66
CA GLY A 55 -8.29 -0.40 -10.77
C GLY A 55 -6.79 -0.13 -10.55
N ALA A 56 -6.26 -0.43 -9.35
CA ALA A 56 -4.85 -0.22 -9.05
C ALA A 56 -3.97 -1.24 -9.76
N THR A 57 -3.18 -0.79 -10.74
CA THR A 57 -2.23 -1.63 -11.49
C THR A 57 -0.81 -1.61 -10.93
N ALA A 58 -0.56 -0.75 -9.93
CA ALA A 58 0.75 -0.55 -9.35
C ALA A 58 1.31 -1.84 -8.73
N GLN A 59 2.59 -2.11 -9.00
CA GLN A 59 3.30 -3.22 -8.40
C GLN A 59 3.77 -2.87 -6.99
N LYS A 60 3.43 -3.71 -6.01
CA LYS A 60 3.92 -3.56 -4.64
C LYS A 60 5.37 -4.02 -4.53
N GLN A 61 6.29 -3.10 -4.23
CA GLN A 61 7.72 -3.41 -4.06
C GLN A 61 8.28 -2.87 -2.74
N HIS A 62 9.20 -3.60 -2.12
CA HIS A 62 9.96 -3.10 -0.97
C HIS A 62 10.95 -2.00 -1.44
N PRO A 63 11.25 -0.95 -0.64
CA PRO A 63 12.15 0.12 -1.06
C PRO A 63 13.53 -0.38 -1.54
N ILE A 64 14.08 -1.40 -0.86
CA ILE A 64 15.36 -2.03 -1.28
C ILE A 64 15.24 -2.69 -2.67
N THR A 65 14.10 -3.29 -2.99
CA THR A 65 13.86 -3.87 -4.30
C THR A 65 13.77 -2.79 -5.38
N LEU A 66 13.16 -1.64 -5.08
CA LEU A 66 13.16 -0.51 -6.01
C LEU A 66 14.56 0.05 -6.25
N MET A 67 15.41 0.11 -5.21
CA MET A 67 16.82 0.46 -5.38
C MET A 67 17.54 -0.54 -6.28
N ARG A 68 17.36 -1.84 -6.08
CA ARG A 68 17.91 -2.87 -6.96
C ARG A 68 17.50 -2.67 -8.44
N ILE A 69 16.21 -2.39 -8.68
CA ILE A 69 15.68 -2.08 -10.03
C ILE A 69 16.33 -0.82 -10.60
N ALA A 70 16.43 0.25 -9.82
CA ALA A 70 17.01 1.52 -10.27
C ALA A 70 18.49 1.40 -10.66
N TYR A 71 19.21 0.47 -10.04
CA TYR A 71 20.63 0.18 -10.35
C TYR A 71 20.81 -0.87 -11.46
N GLY A 72 19.72 -1.39 -12.04
CA GLY A 72 19.78 -2.40 -13.10
C GLY A 72 20.33 -3.75 -12.64
N LEU A 73 20.14 -4.10 -11.37
CA LEU A 73 20.63 -5.34 -10.78
C LEU A 73 19.56 -6.44 -10.90
N GLU A 74 19.91 -7.55 -11.56
CA GLU A 74 19.01 -8.69 -11.78
C GLU A 74 18.74 -9.55 -10.56
#